data_AF-A0A948QB52-F1
#
_entry.id   AF-A0A948QB52-F1
#
_cell.length_a   1.000
_cell.length_b   1.000
_cell.length_c   1.000
_cell.angle_alpha   90.00
_cell.angle_beta   90.00
_cell.angle_gamma   90.00
#
_symmetry.space_group_name_H-M   'P 1'
#
loop_
_entity.id
_entity.type
_entity.pdbx_description
1 polymer ?
#
loop_
_entity_poly.entity_id
_entity_poly.type
_entity_poly.pdbx_seq_one_letter_code
_entity_poly.pdbx_strand_id
1 'polypeptide(L)'
;MIGEKISRNILMSLFLLCISFTGLSAQITIGDIDWEVSKDIGTKRLPFVKVKELLIKPEEKGNEKIRILISVRNEGYKVVEGLVLRYALKFRIVKLNSADDTAIWSVPFRIEELRISKIKPSDLQTVKIINTGIDAELKKLKNNGFWIDAIGMEIMIEPRKGDDLNKNVYQSLITAKQ
;
A
#
# COMPACT_ATOMS: atom_id res chain seq x y z
N MET A 1 38.31 -34.79 35.75
CA MET A 1 37.77 -33.43 35.98
C MET A 1 37.85 -32.46 34.78
N ILE A 2 38.46 -32.83 33.63
CA ILE A 2 38.53 -31.93 32.45
C ILE A 2 37.31 -32.11 31.52
N GLY A 3 36.77 -33.33 31.38
CA GLY A 3 35.61 -33.63 30.53
C GLY A 3 34.28 -32.99 30.99
N GLU A 4 34.05 -32.89 32.30
CA GLU A 4 32.82 -32.26 32.85
C GLU A 4 32.75 -30.74 32.63
N LYS A 5 33.89 -30.05 32.61
CA LYS A 5 33.92 -28.60 32.34
C LYS A 5 33.63 -28.29 30.88
N ILE A 6 34.09 -29.14 29.96
CA ILE A 6 33.86 -28.98 28.52
C ILE A 6 32.38 -29.26 28.20
N SER A 7 31.77 -30.29 28.80
CA SER A 7 30.35 -30.57 28.60
C SER A 7 29.44 -29.45 29.15
N ARG A 8 29.80 -28.85 30.29
CA ARG A 8 29.03 -27.75 30.89
C ARG A 8 29.08 -26.47 30.06
N ASN A 9 30.24 -26.15 29.49
CA ASN A 9 30.39 -24.97 28.63
C ASN A 9 29.65 -25.13 27.30
N ILE A 10 29.65 -26.33 26.70
CA ILE A 10 28.89 -26.65 25.48
C ILE A 10 27.38 -26.59 25.75
N LEU A 11 26.93 -27.13 26.89
CA LEU A 11 25.51 -27.10 27.27
C LEU A 11 25.03 -25.67 27.49
N MET A 12 25.86 -24.83 28.11
CA MET A 12 25.55 -23.43 28.37
C MET A 12 25.54 -22.58 27.09
N SER A 13 26.44 -22.84 26.13
CA SER A 13 26.41 -22.18 24.83
C SER A 13 25.27 -22.66 23.94
N LEU A 14 24.86 -23.93 24.01
CA LEU A 14 23.62 -24.40 23.35
C LEU A 14 22.37 -23.72 23.92
N PHE A 15 22.29 -23.56 25.25
CA PHE A 15 21.18 -22.90 25.92
C PHE A 15 21.10 -21.41 25.54
N LEU A 16 22.23 -20.70 25.50
CA LEU A 16 22.31 -19.31 25.01
C LEU A 16 21.92 -19.17 23.53
N LEU A 17 22.26 -20.16 22.69
CA LEU A 17 21.86 -20.17 21.28
C LEU A 17 20.33 -20.34 21.14
N CYS A 18 19.70 -21.19 21.94
CA CYS A 18 18.25 -21.38 21.94
C CYS A 18 17.46 -20.13 22.39
N ILE A 19 18.02 -19.32 23.30
CA ILE A 19 17.39 -18.06 23.74
C ILE A 19 17.51 -16.96 22.68
N SER A 20 18.50 -17.06 21.79
CA SER A 20 18.77 -16.04 20.77
C SER A 20 17.83 -16.10 19.54
N PHE A 21 17.01 -17.16 19.42
CA PHE A 21 16.10 -17.37 18.29
C PHE A 21 14.67 -16.82 18.49
N THR A 22 14.39 -16.07 19.57
CA THR A 22 13.02 -15.64 19.92
C THR A 22 12.46 -14.51 19.05
N GLY A 23 13.07 -14.17 17.91
CA GLY A 23 12.86 -12.90 17.24
C GLY A 23 12.45 -12.91 15.76
N LEU A 24 12.23 -14.06 15.09
CA LEU A 24 11.61 -13.99 13.76
C LEU A 24 10.12 -13.63 13.96
N SER A 25 9.79 -12.35 13.95
CA SER A 25 8.41 -11.90 14.08
C SER A 25 7.60 -12.30 12.85
N ALA A 26 6.27 -12.29 13.00
CA ALA A 26 5.33 -12.39 11.89
C ALA A 26 5.36 -11.08 11.07
N GLN A 27 6.49 -10.79 10.42
CA GLN A 27 6.66 -9.56 9.67
C GLN A 27 5.75 -9.59 8.47
N ILE A 28 4.78 -8.68 8.46
CA ILE A 28 3.98 -8.41 7.27
C ILE A 28 4.70 -7.35 6.43
N THR A 29 4.72 -7.56 5.12
CA THR A 29 5.23 -6.60 4.15
C THR A 29 4.20 -6.36 3.06
N ILE A 30 4.22 -5.16 2.48
CA ILE A 30 3.52 -4.90 1.21
C ILE A 30 4.50 -5.20 0.08
N GLY A 31 4.14 -6.14 -0.78
CA GLY A 31 4.92 -6.52 -1.95
C GLY A 31 4.73 -5.53 -3.10
N ASP A 32 3.49 -5.43 -3.61
CA ASP A 32 3.15 -4.59 -4.76
C ASP A 32 1.91 -3.75 -4.46
N ILE A 33 1.88 -2.54 -5.03
CA ILE A 33 0.70 -1.66 -5.09
C ILE A 33 0.42 -1.36 -6.55
N ASP A 34 -0.52 -2.10 -7.15
CA ASP A 34 -0.87 -1.96 -8.55
C ASP A 34 -2.09 -1.06 -8.73
N TRP A 35 -1.97 -0.11 -9.65
CA TRP A 35 -3.10 0.69 -10.12
C TRP A 35 -3.70 0.04 -11.36
N GLU A 36 -5.01 -0.12 -11.37
CA GLU A 36 -5.71 -0.72 -12.49
C GLU A 36 -6.88 0.14 -12.94
N VAL A 37 -7.07 0.20 -14.25
CA VAL A 37 -8.14 0.97 -14.88
C VAL A 37 -9.01 0.05 -15.73
N SER A 38 -10.31 0.35 -15.73
CA SER A 38 -11.28 -0.28 -16.61
C SER A 38 -12.14 0.78 -17.27
N LYS A 39 -12.23 0.75 -18.61
CA LYS A 39 -12.95 1.74 -19.42
C LYS A 39 -14.24 1.17 -19.99
N ASP A 40 -15.21 2.04 -20.23
CA ASP A 40 -16.41 1.71 -20.99
C ASP A 40 -16.18 1.93 -22.49
N ILE A 41 -16.55 0.95 -23.31
CA ILE A 41 -16.59 1.05 -24.78
C ILE A 41 -18.03 0.76 -25.22
N GLY A 42 -18.74 1.82 -25.62
CA GLY A 42 -20.18 1.74 -25.91
C GLY A 42 -20.96 1.34 -24.66
N THR A 43 -21.63 0.19 -24.71
CA THR A 43 -22.41 -0.37 -23.59
C THR A 43 -21.64 -1.39 -22.74
N LYS A 44 -20.39 -1.73 -23.10
CA LYS A 44 -19.60 -2.77 -22.43
C LYS A 44 -18.44 -2.19 -21.64
N ARG A 45 -18.28 -2.66 -20.41
CA ARG A 45 -17.13 -2.40 -19.54
C ARG A 45 -16.01 -3.38 -19.85
N LEU A 46 -14.81 -2.87 -20.19
CA LEU A 46 -13.63 -3.70 -20.41
C LEU A 46 -13.08 -4.28 -19.09
N PRO A 47 -12.32 -5.38 -19.13
CA PRO A 47 -11.58 -5.85 -17.96
C PRO A 47 -10.64 -4.78 -17.39
N PHE A 48 -10.35 -4.88 -16.09
CA PHE A 48 -9.33 -4.05 -15.46
C PHE A 48 -7.94 -4.44 -15.96
N VAL A 49 -7.12 -3.44 -16.28
CA VAL A 49 -5.74 -3.62 -16.72
C VAL A 49 -4.82 -2.77 -15.86
N LYS A 50 -3.63 -3.31 -15.54
CA LYS A 50 -2.58 -2.59 -14.84
C LYS A 50 -2.09 -1.41 -15.67
N VAL A 51 -1.93 -0.27 -15.02
CA VAL A 51 -1.45 0.96 -15.65
C VAL A 51 -0.32 1.56 -14.83
N LYS A 52 0.61 2.20 -15.53
CA LYS A 52 1.71 2.97 -14.91
C LYS A 52 1.39 4.46 -14.83
N GLU A 53 0.42 4.91 -15.60
CA GLU A 53 -0.02 6.30 -15.71
C GLU A 53 -1.55 6.30 -15.86
N LEU A 54 -2.21 7.30 -15.27
CA LEU A 54 -3.64 7.53 -15.45
C LEU A 54 -3.86 8.55 -16.55
N LEU A 55 -4.75 8.25 -17.48
CA LEU A 55 -5.16 9.18 -18.52
C LEU A 55 -6.40 9.93 -18.03
N ILE A 56 -6.19 11.06 -17.34
CA ILE A 56 -7.27 11.84 -16.74
C ILE A 56 -7.21 13.26 -17.29
N LYS A 57 -8.07 13.52 -18.26
CA LYS A 57 -8.18 14.83 -18.91
C LYS A 57 -9.13 15.75 -18.16
N PRO A 58 -8.79 17.05 -18.01
CA PRO A 58 -9.70 18.01 -17.38
C PRO A 58 -11.03 18.13 -18.11
N GLU A 59 -11.04 17.99 -19.43
CA GLU A 59 -12.19 18.31 -20.28
C GLU A 59 -13.14 17.14 -20.52
N GLU A 60 -12.67 15.91 -20.34
CA GLU A 60 -13.45 14.71 -20.63
C GLU A 60 -14.23 14.22 -19.40
N LYS A 61 -15.43 13.70 -19.62
CA LYS A 61 -16.18 12.99 -18.57
C LYS A 61 -15.44 11.67 -18.31
N GLY A 62 -14.90 11.50 -17.11
CA GLY A 62 -14.22 10.26 -16.73
C GLY A 62 -15.15 9.05 -16.85
N ASN A 63 -14.89 8.19 -17.83
CA ASN A 63 -15.58 6.90 -18.01
C ASN A 63 -14.74 5.72 -17.48
N GLU A 64 -13.64 6.04 -16.82
CA GLU A 64 -12.68 5.09 -16.29
C GLU A 64 -13.04 4.74 -14.84
N LYS A 65 -13.02 3.46 -14.49
CA LYS A 65 -13.00 3.04 -13.08
C LYS A 65 -11.58 2.69 -12.70
N ILE A 66 -11.13 3.29 -11.61
CA ILE A 66 -9.84 3.02 -11.00
C ILE A 66 -10.05 2.03 -9.86
N ARG A 67 -9.20 1.02 -9.76
CA ARG A 67 -9.04 0.21 -8.56
C ARG A 67 -7.56 0.07 -8.22
N ILE A 68 -7.28 -0.19 -6.96
CA ILE A 68 -5.92 -0.39 -6.46
C ILE A 68 -5.84 -1.81 -5.88
N LEU A 69 -4.83 -2.58 -6.26
CA LEU A 69 -4.52 -3.87 -5.68
C LEU A 69 -3.31 -3.73 -4.76
N ILE A 70 -3.45 -4.19 -3.52
CA ILE A 70 -2.36 -4.22 -2.54
C ILE A 70 -2.03 -5.68 -2.28
N SER A 71 -0.81 -6.08 -2.61
CA SER A 71 -0.30 -7.41 -2.34
C SER A 71 0.42 -7.42 -0.99
N VAL A 72 -0.06 -8.22 -0.06
CA VAL A 72 0.40 -8.29 1.33
C VAL A 72 0.99 -9.67 1.57
N ARG A 73 2.24 -9.71 2.02
CA ARG A 73 2.98 -10.94 2.28
C ARG A 73 3.26 -11.09 3.77
N ASN A 74 3.16 -12.31 4.27
CA ASN A 74 3.67 -12.67 5.59
C ASN A 74 5.04 -13.32 5.42
N GLU A 75 6.10 -12.62 5.78
CA GLU A 75 7.48 -13.10 5.73
C GLU A 75 7.89 -13.87 6.99
N GLY A 76 7.03 -13.88 8.02
CA GLY A 76 7.32 -14.62 9.25
C GLY A 76 6.83 -16.07 9.23
N TYR A 77 7.20 -16.80 10.28
CA TYR A 77 6.86 -18.21 10.44
C TYR A 77 5.53 -18.46 11.18
N LYS A 78 4.85 -17.42 11.67
CA LYS A 78 3.55 -17.52 12.36
C LYS A 78 2.43 -16.99 11.50
N VAL A 79 1.24 -17.56 11.69
CA VAL A 79 0.00 -17.00 11.12
C VAL A 79 -0.24 -15.60 11.70
N VAL A 80 -0.65 -14.66 10.85
CA VAL A 80 -1.11 -13.33 11.24
C VAL A 80 -2.63 -13.28 11.11
N GLU A 81 -3.33 -12.96 12.20
CA GLU A 81 -4.79 -12.83 12.23
C GLU A 81 -5.21 -11.39 12.52
N GLY A 82 -6.33 -10.95 11.95
CA GLY A 82 -6.92 -9.63 12.20
C GLY A 82 -6.01 -8.47 11.81
N LEU A 83 -5.35 -8.54 10.65
CA LEU A 83 -4.46 -7.50 10.16
C LEU A 83 -5.24 -6.29 9.68
N VAL A 84 -4.84 -5.09 10.12
CA VAL A 84 -5.41 -3.82 9.68
C VAL A 84 -4.37 -3.06 8.87
N LEU A 85 -4.77 -2.64 7.67
CA LEU A 85 -4.04 -1.69 6.85
C LEU A 85 -4.82 -0.38 6.87
N ARG A 86 -4.15 0.73 7.18
CA ARG A 86 -4.71 2.08 7.05
C ARG A 86 -4.13 2.69 5.80
N TYR A 87 -4.96 3.24 4.93
CA TYR A 87 -4.46 3.92 3.72
C TYR A 87 -5.02 5.33 3.61
N ALA A 88 -4.22 6.20 3.00
CA ALA A 88 -4.57 7.57 2.68
C ALA A 88 -4.34 7.82 1.18
N LEU A 89 -5.31 8.43 0.50
CA LEU A 89 -5.17 8.91 -0.86
C LEU A 89 -5.09 10.44 -0.86
N LYS A 90 -4.14 10.97 -1.62
CA LYS A 90 -3.88 12.41 -1.77
C LYS A 90 -3.60 12.74 -3.23
N PHE A 91 -3.90 13.97 -3.62
CA PHE A 91 -3.57 14.47 -4.94
C PHE A 91 -2.33 15.33 -4.91
N ARG A 92 -1.56 15.29 -5.99
CA ARG A 92 -0.63 16.37 -6.31
C ARG A 92 -1.35 17.30 -7.28
N ILE A 93 -1.54 18.53 -6.85
CA ILE A 93 -2.42 19.52 -7.46
C ILE A 93 -1.58 20.53 -8.23
N VAL A 94 -2.06 20.89 -9.41
CA VAL A 94 -1.55 21.97 -10.25
C VAL A 94 -2.66 22.98 -10.51
N LYS A 95 -2.32 24.24 -10.75
CA LYS A 95 -3.29 25.28 -11.09
C LYS A 95 -3.58 25.24 -12.59
N LEU A 96 -4.86 25.21 -12.98
CA LEU A 96 -5.25 25.25 -14.38
C LEU A 96 -4.92 26.62 -15.00
N ASN A 97 -4.48 26.61 -16.26
CA ASN A 97 -4.16 27.82 -17.05
C ASN A 97 -3.10 28.74 -16.40
N SER A 98 -2.25 28.18 -15.54
CA SER A 98 -1.11 28.87 -14.96
C SER A 98 0.13 28.61 -15.82
N ALA A 99 0.95 29.64 -16.05
CA ALA A 99 2.28 29.46 -16.64
C ALA A 99 3.30 28.92 -15.62
N ASP A 100 2.92 28.93 -14.33
CA ASP A 100 3.66 28.33 -13.24
C ASP A 100 3.18 26.90 -13.02
N ASP A 101 4.06 25.93 -13.30
CA ASP A 101 3.86 24.48 -13.16
C ASP A 101 4.12 23.99 -11.72
N THR A 102 4.09 24.88 -10.73
CA THR A 102 4.29 24.49 -9.32
C THR A 102 3.18 23.51 -8.88
N ALA A 103 3.59 22.28 -8.62
CA ALA A 103 2.72 21.20 -8.14
C ALA A 103 2.85 21.04 -6.63
N ILE A 104 1.72 20.97 -5.91
CA ILE A 104 1.68 20.85 -4.45
C ILE A 104 0.91 19.62 -4.00
N TRP A 105 1.37 18.96 -2.94
CA TRP A 105 0.60 17.87 -2.34
C TRP A 105 -0.60 18.42 -1.55
N SER A 106 -1.78 17.90 -1.86
CA SER A 106 -2.99 18.17 -1.10
C SER A 106 -2.98 17.44 0.23
N VAL A 107 -3.85 17.88 1.14
CA VAL A 107 -4.26 17.03 2.25
C VAL A 107 -4.92 15.74 1.71
N PRO A 108 -4.83 14.60 2.42
CA PRO A 108 -5.52 13.39 2.00
C PRO A 108 -7.04 13.62 1.88
N PHE A 109 -7.61 13.21 0.76
CA PHE A 109 -9.05 13.33 0.52
C PHE A 109 -9.82 12.06 0.92
N ARG A 110 -9.12 10.95 1.12
CA ARG A 110 -9.68 9.69 1.60
C ARG A 110 -8.73 9.00 2.55
N ILE A 111 -9.24 8.58 3.70
CA ILE A 111 -8.52 7.78 4.69
C ILE A 111 -9.44 6.64 5.10
N GLU A 112 -9.00 5.40 4.95
CA GLU A 112 -9.81 4.22 5.27
C GLU A 112 -8.98 3.06 5.81
N GLU A 113 -9.68 2.07 6.37
CA GLU A 113 -9.10 0.81 6.85
C GLU A 113 -9.45 -0.34 5.92
N LEU A 114 -8.49 -1.22 5.68
CA LEU A 114 -8.67 -2.54 5.08
C LEU A 114 -8.36 -3.59 6.13
N ARG A 115 -9.22 -4.60 6.22
CA ARG A 115 -9.06 -5.69 7.19
C ARG A 115 -8.79 -6.99 6.47
N ILE A 116 -7.75 -7.69 6.90
CA ILE A 116 -7.38 -9.01 6.43
C ILE A 116 -7.51 -9.98 7.60
N SER A 117 -8.44 -10.92 7.49
CA SER A 117 -8.76 -11.83 8.59
C SER A 117 -7.59 -12.72 8.99
N LYS A 118 -6.84 -13.26 8.01
CA LYS A 118 -5.78 -14.24 8.25
C LYS A 118 -4.81 -14.33 7.07
N ILE A 119 -3.51 -14.33 7.35
CA ILE A 119 -2.43 -14.62 6.38
C ILE A 119 -1.53 -15.72 6.95
N LYS A 120 -1.36 -16.82 6.22
CA LYS A 120 -0.47 -17.93 6.63
C LYS A 120 1.02 -17.54 6.47
N PRO A 121 1.95 -18.25 7.14
CA PRO A 121 3.38 -18.08 6.90
C PRO A 121 3.73 -18.20 5.42
N SER A 122 4.61 -17.32 4.93
CA SER A 122 5.07 -17.26 3.54
C SER A 122 3.99 -17.02 2.48
N ASP A 123 2.76 -16.75 2.90
CA ASP A 123 1.60 -16.58 2.02
C ASP A 123 1.51 -15.14 1.48
N LEU A 124 0.81 -14.98 0.36
CA LEU A 124 0.56 -13.72 -0.32
C LEU A 124 -0.94 -13.53 -0.50
N GLN A 125 -1.46 -12.42 0.02
CA GLN A 125 -2.86 -12.05 -0.12
C GLN A 125 -3.02 -10.70 -0.81
N THR A 126 -3.92 -10.61 -1.78
CA THR A 126 -4.23 -9.35 -2.47
C THR A 126 -5.54 -8.77 -1.96
N VAL A 127 -5.51 -7.50 -1.53
CA VAL A 127 -6.70 -6.71 -1.16
C VAL A 127 -6.99 -5.69 -2.25
N LYS A 128 -8.27 -5.41 -2.50
CA LYS A 128 -8.72 -4.50 -3.56
C LYS A 128 -9.39 -3.27 -2.97
N ILE A 129 -8.99 -2.08 -3.41
CA ILE A 129 -9.71 -0.83 -3.19
C ILE A 129 -10.44 -0.49 -4.49
N ILE A 130 -11.77 -0.57 -4.49
CA ILE A 130 -12.61 -0.37 -5.68
C ILE A 130 -13.32 0.98 -5.64
N ASN A 131 -13.69 1.44 -4.45
CA ASN A 131 -14.28 2.76 -4.26
C ASN A 131 -13.16 3.72 -3.83
N THR A 132 -12.55 4.41 -4.78
CA THR A 132 -11.45 5.35 -4.48
C THR A 132 -11.97 6.76 -4.18
N GLY A 133 -13.19 7.11 -4.60
CA GLY A 133 -13.75 8.46 -4.48
C GLY A 133 -13.08 9.52 -5.36
N ILE A 134 -12.15 9.12 -6.24
CA ILE A 134 -11.33 10.03 -7.07
C ILE A 134 -12.20 10.96 -7.92
N ASP A 135 -13.22 10.44 -8.59
CA ASP A 135 -14.05 11.21 -9.53
C ASP A 135 -14.76 12.40 -8.87
N ALA A 136 -15.26 12.21 -7.64
CA ALA A 136 -15.95 13.25 -6.90
C ALA A 136 -14.99 14.39 -6.51
N GLU A 137 -13.76 14.05 -6.12
CA GLU A 137 -12.76 15.02 -5.72
C GLU A 137 -12.13 15.73 -6.92
N LEU A 138 -11.89 15.03 -8.03
CA LEU A 138 -11.47 15.65 -9.30
C LEU A 138 -12.46 16.71 -9.78
N LYS A 139 -13.76 16.43 -9.68
CA LYS A 139 -14.81 17.39 -10.02
C LYS A 139 -14.74 18.65 -9.16
N LYS A 140 -14.47 18.52 -7.85
CA LYS A 140 -14.30 19.67 -6.95
C LYS A 140 -13.07 20.49 -7.32
N LEU A 141 -11.93 19.84 -7.58
CA LEU A 141 -10.70 20.53 -7.99
C LEU A 141 -10.89 21.32 -9.27
N LYS A 142 -11.47 20.70 -10.30
CA LYS A 142 -11.76 21.36 -11.57
C LYS A 142 -12.62 22.62 -11.39
N ASN A 143 -13.68 22.52 -10.60
CA ASN A 143 -14.57 23.63 -10.32
C ASN A 143 -13.88 24.80 -9.59
N ASN A 144 -12.77 24.52 -8.90
CA ASN A 144 -11.97 25.52 -8.20
C ASN A 144 -10.76 26.02 -9.00
N GLY A 145 -10.65 25.66 -10.30
CA GLY A 145 -9.53 26.08 -11.15
C GLY A 145 -8.24 25.29 -10.92
N PHE A 146 -8.33 24.09 -10.36
CA PHE A 146 -7.20 23.21 -10.11
C PHE A 146 -7.35 21.87 -10.83
N TRP A 147 -6.24 21.19 -11.05
CA TRP A 147 -6.20 19.84 -11.59
C TRP A 147 -5.13 19.01 -10.89
N ILE A 148 -4.96 17.76 -11.31
CA ILE A 148 -3.94 16.86 -10.76
C ILE A 148 -2.90 16.51 -11.81
N ASP A 149 -1.68 16.29 -11.37
CA ASP A 149 -0.61 15.71 -12.17
C ASP A 149 -0.15 14.34 -11.61
N ALA A 150 -0.57 13.99 -10.39
CA ALA A 150 -0.37 12.67 -9.81
C ALA A 150 -1.36 12.37 -8.66
N ILE A 151 -1.52 11.07 -8.38
CA ILE A 151 -2.23 10.56 -7.21
C ILE A 151 -1.23 9.80 -6.35
N GLY A 152 -1.12 10.21 -5.08
CA GLY A 152 -0.32 9.54 -4.07
C GLY A 152 -1.17 8.66 -3.18
N MET A 153 -0.62 7.52 -2.81
CA MET A 153 -1.17 6.61 -1.82
C MET A 153 -0.12 6.36 -0.74
N GLU A 154 -0.55 6.41 0.50
CA GLU A 154 0.23 5.96 1.65
C GLU A 154 -0.53 4.83 2.34
N ILE A 155 0.18 3.78 2.72
CA ILE A 155 -0.39 2.63 3.40
C ILE A 155 0.46 2.35 4.62
N MET A 156 -0.20 2.26 5.77
CA MET A 156 0.39 1.87 7.03
C MET A 156 -0.16 0.52 7.45
N ILE A 157 0.74 -0.41 7.74
CA ILE A 157 0.43 -1.67 8.41
C ILE A 157 0.37 -1.39 9.91
N GLU A 158 -0.69 -1.85 10.58
CA GLU A 158 -0.78 -1.77 12.03
C GLU A 158 0.40 -2.52 12.69
N PRO A 159 1.24 -1.83 13.49
CA PRO A 159 2.42 -2.43 14.09
C PRO A 159 2.03 -3.48 15.13
N ARG A 160 2.73 -4.62 15.11
CA ARG A 160 2.59 -5.67 16.12
C ARG A 160 3.87 -5.85 16.92
N LYS A 161 3.73 -6.52 18.06
CA LYS A 161 4.86 -6.84 18.93
C LYS A 161 5.88 -7.69 18.17
N GLY A 162 7.09 -7.15 18.01
CA GLY A 162 8.20 -7.82 17.32
C GLY A 162 8.40 -7.37 15.88
N ASP A 163 7.51 -6.56 15.32
CA ASP A 163 7.67 -6.04 13.96
C ASP A 163 8.79 -4.99 13.87
N ASP A 164 9.44 -4.95 12.71
CA ASP A 164 10.34 -3.86 12.34
C ASP A 164 9.50 -2.65 11.88
N LEU A 165 9.41 -1.64 12.73
CA LEU A 165 8.60 -0.44 12.49
C LEU A 165 9.01 0.33 11.22
N ASN A 166 10.24 0.15 10.74
CA ASN A 166 10.71 0.79 9.50
C ASN A 166 10.05 0.20 8.25
N LYS A 167 9.40 -0.96 8.36
CA LYS A 167 8.75 -1.69 7.26
C LYS A 167 7.22 -1.62 7.33
N ASN A 168 6.67 -0.62 8.02
CA ASN A 168 5.23 -0.55 8.24
C ASN A 168 4.55 0.52 7.37
N VAL A 169 5.30 1.45 6.79
CA VAL A 169 4.74 2.50 5.93
C VAL A 169 5.24 2.32 4.51
N TYR A 170 4.31 2.32 3.58
CA TYR A 170 4.55 2.15 2.15
C TYR A 170 3.89 3.28 1.39
N GLN A 171 4.52 3.71 0.31
CA GLN A 171 4.00 4.77 -0.54
C GLN A 171 3.96 4.29 -1.98
N SER A 172 2.91 4.68 -2.69
CA SER A 172 2.76 4.46 -4.13
C SER A 172 2.32 5.76 -4.78
N LEU A 173 2.79 5.98 -6.00
CA LEU A 173 2.49 7.15 -6.81
C LEU A 173 2.07 6.68 -8.19
N ILE A 174 1.03 7.29 -8.73
CA ILE A 174 0.73 7.19 -10.16
C ILE A 174 0.59 8.59 -10.75
N THR A 175 1.26 8.83 -11.87
CA THR A 175 1.17 10.11 -12.59
C THR A 175 -0.15 10.18 -13.36
N ALA A 176 -0.73 11.38 -13.42
CA ALA A 176 -1.89 11.69 -14.22
C ALA A 176 -1.43 12.49 -15.44
N LYS A 177 -1.54 11.87 -16.62
CA LYS A 177 -1.23 12.52 -17.87
C LYS A 177 -2.48 13.20 -18.42
N GLN A 178 -2.30 14.47 -18.78
CA GLN A 178 -3.29 15.29 -19.49
C GLN A 178 -3.31 14.93 -20.99
#